data_AF-A0A970TVJ9-F1
#
_entry.id   AF-A0A970TVJ9-F1
#
_cell.length_a   1.000
_cell.length_b   1.000
_cell.length_c   1.000
_cell.angle_alpha   90.00
_cell.angle_beta   90.00
_cell.angle_gamma   90.00
#
_symmetry.space_group_name_H-M   'P 1'
#
loop_
_entity.id
_entity.type
_entity.pdbx_description
1 polymer ?
#
loop_
_entity_poly.entity_id
_entity_poly.type
_entity_poly.pdbx_seq_one_letter_code
_entity_poly.pdbx_strand_id
1 'polypeptide(L)'
;MRRRSLKHSTVTADDLRRSPCETGAGGPPNLHISVTSSASTAPRLRERVEQKFFIRPERIAITLALLSRTCRPDGLHPADQVNSLYFDTIDLDEYRRSDAGDSAKDKIRIRWYGRDPDPNLRTDVGAAPDHWGAAPTRVPLGRVPLGRVSLEALSAEGAPFPVVAVWLERKTRRGFVSTKQRRPLEVPSPSLEFARLGRGIVPPTLLVSTMADFGLFVRGRMCPVIAISYWRYRFVEPFTGFRISLDSRVRSSVVMPGFGRGERGLELPGAVVEVKGPVFALPAPLGPLLDIGSSWTRYSKYASSLDAHAADLGGVSRAWPSGSIARDLGIHSRVTEQTPVLGRLPEPGQATERALETLSKY
;
A
#
# COMPACT_ATOMS: atom_id res chain seq x y z
N MET A 1 34.15 4.61 -59.36
CA MET A 1 35.59 4.86 -59.13
C MET A 1 35.84 6.33 -58.83
N ARG A 2 35.96 6.72 -57.55
CA ARG A 2 36.57 8.00 -57.11
C ARG A 2 37.26 7.73 -55.77
N ARG A 3 38.59 7.68 -55.79
CA ARG A 3 39.45 7.53 -54.61
C ARG A 3 39.52 8.88 -53.89
N ARG A 4 39.15 8.94 -52.61
CA ARG A 4 39.46 10.07 -51.72
C ARG A 4 40.61 9.67 -50.81
N SER A 5 41.67 10.48 -50.87
CA SER A 5 42.91 10.37 -50.12
C SER A 5 42.67 10.76 -48.66
N LEU A 6 43.01 9.86 -47.73
CA LEU A 6 43.12 10.13 -46.30
C LEU A 6 44.44 10.88 -46.05
N LYS A 7 44.37 12.04 -45.38
CA LYS A 7 45.53 12.72 -44.79
C LYS A 7 45.57 12.36 -43.31
N HIS A 8 46.66 11.74 -42.87
CA HIS A 8 47.00 11.55 -41.47
C HIS A 8 47.55 12.85 -40.90
N SER A 9 46.92 13.37 -39.86
CA SER A 9 47.48 14.42 -39.00
C SER A 9 47.87 13.77 -37.67
N THR A 10 49.18 13.70 -37.42
CA THR A 10 49.81 13.39 -36.14
C THR A 10 49.53 14.51 -35.15
N VAL A 11 48.84 14.17 -34.05
CA VAL A 11 48.71 15.04 -32.86
C VAL A 11 49.68 14.52 -31.81
N THR A 12 50.58 15.40 -31.41
CA THR A 12 51.61 15.21 -30.38
C THR A 12 50.97 15.16 -29.00
N ALA A 13 51.45 14.21 -28.18
CA ALA A 13 51.14 14.10 -26.77
C ALA A 13 52.04 15.04 -25.97
N ASP A 14 51.52 16.22 -25.60
CA ASP A 14 51.98 17.02 -24.46
C ASP A 14 51.09 18.26 -24.35
N ASP A 15 49.98 18.18 -23.60
CA ASP A 15 49.40 19.32 -22.87
C ASP A 15 48.16 18.89 -22.05
N LEU A 16 48.37 18.22 -20.91
CA LEU A 16 47.33 18.00 -19.91
C LEU A 16 47.88 18.22 -18.49
N ARG A 17 48.16 19.49 -18.17
CA ARG A 17 48.16 20.00 -16.78
C ARG A 17 47.41 21.32 -16.70
N ARG A 18 46.08 21.25 -16.71
CA ARG A 18 45.24 22.30 -16.15
C ARG A 18 44.07 21.66 -15.40
N SER A 19 44.17 21.70 -14.07
CA SER A 19 43.09 21.39 -13.14
C SER A 19 41.95 22.39 -13.31
N PRO A 20 40.70 21.94 -13.49
CA PRO A 20 39.53 22.78 -13.25
C PRO A 20 39.06 22.60 -11.80
N CYS A 21 38.75 23.73 -11.18
CA CYS A 21 38.16 23.86 -9.85
C CYS A 21 37.02 22.86 -9.59
N GLU A 22 37.13 22.17 -8.46
CA GLU A 22 36.05 21.43 -7.83
C GLU A 22 34.90 22.39 -7.47
N THR A 23 33.82 22.35 -8.24
CA THR A 23 32.52 22.83 -7.79
C THR A 23 31.81 21.67 -7.10
N GLY A 24 31.72 21.73 -5.78
CA GLY A 24 31.07 20.75 -4.93
C GLY A 24 29.58 20.62 -5.23
N ALA A 25 29.23 19.73 -6.16
CA ALA A 25 27.87 19.24 -6.34
C ALA A 25 27.65 18.08 -5.36
N GLY A 26 27.20 18.40 -4.14
CA GLY A 26 26.62 17.42 -3.23
C GLY A 26 25.39 16.78 -3.89
N GLY A 27 25.57 15.58 -4.45
CA GLY A 27 24.46 14.77 -4.95
C GLY A 27 23.44 14.48 -3.84
N PRO A 28 22.14 14.34 -4.16
CA PRO A 28 21.11 14.17 -3.14
C PRO A 28 21.34 12.87 -2.33
N PRO A 29 21.28 12.91 -0.99
CA PRO A 29 21.61 11.79 -0.09
C PRO A 29 20.58 10.63 -0.09
N ASN A 30 19.83 10.43 -1.17
CA ASN A 30 18.70 9.50 -1.22
C ASN A 30 18.93 8.22 -2.04
N LEU A 31 20.18 7.91 -2.41
CA LEU A 31 20.54 6.58 -2.87
C LEU A 31 20.52 5.64 -1.66
N HIS A 32 19.41 4.93 -1.46
CA HIS A 32 19.33 3.86 -0.48
C HIS A 32 20.19 2.70 -1.03
N ILE A 33 21.50 2.74 -0.74
CA ILE A 33 22.43 1.66 -1.08
C ILE A 33 21.87 0.38 -0.47
N SER A 34 21.69 -0.64 -1.31
CA SER A 34 21.34 -1.98 -0.86
C SER A 34 22.38 -2.42 0.17
N VAL A 35 21.90 -2.84 1.35
CA VAL A 35 22.69 -3.28 2.53
C VAL A 35 23.58 -4.50 2.23
N THR A 36 23.54 -5.01 1.00
CA THR A 36 24.35 -6.13 0.53
C THR A 36 25.62 -5.71 -0.20
N SER A 37 25.90 -4.41 -0.38
CA SER A 37 27.20 -3.98 -0.92
C SER A 37 28.31 -4.23 0.10
N SER A 38 29.30 -5.04 -0.28
CA SER A 38 30.51 -5.31 0.53
C SER A 38 31.35 -4.06 0.79
N ALA A 39 31.09 -2.95 0.09
CA ALA A 39 31.80 -1.68 0.24
C ALA A 39 31.22 -0.75 1.33
N SER A 40 30.08 -1.09 1.95
CA SER A 40 29.46 -0.24 2.96
C SER A 40 30.02 -0.54 4.37
N THR A 41 30.76 0.41 4.94
CA THR A 41 31.22 0.39 6.35
C THR A 41 30.12 0.69 7.37
N ALA A 42 28.92 1.09 6.92
CA ALA A 42 27.78 1.21 7.82
C ALA A 42 27.45 -0.15 8.46
N PRO A 43 27.13 -0.21 9.77
CA PRO A 43 26.82 -1.45 10.46
C PRO A 43 25.72 -2.18 9.68
N ARG A 44 25.95 -3.46 9.36
CA ARG A 44 24.99 -4.32 8.65
C ARG A 44 23.63 -4.12 9.33
N LEU A 45 22.68 -3.53 8.61
CA LEU A 45 21.34 -3.34 9.15
C LEU A 45 20.82 -4.72 9.48
N ARG A 46 20.73 -5.04 10.78
CA ARG A 46 20.13 -6.28 11.27
C ARG A 46 18.77 -6.43 10.58
N GLU A 47 18.49 -7.63 10.11
CA GLU A 47 17.22 -7.95 9.46
C GLU A 47 16.06 -7.39 10.28
N ARG A 48 15.21 -6.57 9.65
CA ARG A 48 14.09 -5.94 10.34
C ARG A 48 12.86 -6.80 10.17
N VAL A 49 12.21 -7.09 11.28
CA VAL A 49 10.94 -7.80 11.30
C VAL A 49 9.82 -6.77 11.07
N GLU A 50 8.88 -7.11 10.18
CA GLU A 50 7.68 -6.31 9.87
C GLU A 50 6.44 -7.11 10.29
N GLN A 51 5.69 -6.58 11.25
CA GLN A 51 4.39 -7.12 11.67
C GLN A 51 3.28 -6.19 11.20
N LYS A 52 2.13 -6.78 10.89
CA LYS A 52 0.93 -6.04 10.49
C LYS A 52 -0.26 -6.47 11.32
N PHE A 53 -1.12 -5.52 11.62
CA PHE A 53 -2.35 -5.73 12.36
C PHE A 53 -3.46 -5.03 11.59
N PHE A 54 -4.55 -5.75 11.35
CA PHE A 54 -5.76 -5.11 10.87
C PHE A 54 -6.56 -4.63 12.07
N ILE A 55 -6.99 -3.38 12.01
CA ILE A 55 -7.74 -2.71 13.05
C ILE A 55 -9.16 -2.51 12.55
N ARG A 56 -10.12 -3.11 13.26
CA ARG A 56 -11.55 -2.96 12.98
C ARG A 56 -11.95 -1.48 13.04
N PRO A 57 -12.92 -1.03 12.22
CA PRO A 57 -13.32 0.39 12.15
C PRO A 57 -13.59 1.02 13.53
N GLU A 58 -14.35 0.33 14.37
CA GLU A 58 -14.73 0.72 15.73
C GLU A 58 -13.55 0.83 16.71
N ARG A 59 -12.38 0.25 16.35
CA ARG A 59 -11.16 0.26 17.15
C ARG A 59 -10.09 1.23 16.65
N ILE A 60 -10.33 1.94 15.53
CA ILE A 60 -9.34 2.88 14.97
C ILE A 60 -9.03 4.01 15.95
N ALA A 61 -10.05 4.59 16.58
CA ALA A 61 -9.88 5.73 17.50
C ALA A 61 -9.04 5.35 18.73
N ILE A 62 -9.37 4.23 19.38
CA ILE A 62 -8.60 3.75 20.55
C ILE A 62 -7.16 3.34 20.16
N THR A 63 -6.97 2.77 18.97
CA THR A 63 -5.63 2.47 18.45
C THR A 63 -4.81 3.74 18.27
N LEU A 64 -5.39 4.77 17.65
CA LEU A 64 -4.70 6.04 17.44
C LEU A 64 -4.37 6.73 18.78
N ALA A 65 -5.27 6.66 19.76
CA ALA A 65 -5.03 7.18 21.10
C ALA A 65 -3.89 6.43 21.80
N LEU A 66 -3.85 5.09 21.70
CA LEU A 66 -2.76 4.27 22.21
C LEU A 66 -1.42 4.67 21.59
N LEU A 67 -1.35 4.74 20.24
CA LEU A 67 -0.12 5.11 19.53
C LEU A 67 0.34 6.54 19.88
N SER A 68 -0.59 7.49 19.97
CA SER A 68 -0.27 8.88 20.30
C SER A 68 0.22 9.04 21.74
N ARG A 69 -0.28 8.22 22.68
CA ARG A 69 0.17 8.23 24.08
C ARG A 69 1.53 7.56 24.28
N THR A 70 1.78 6.49 23.54
CA THR A 70 2.95 5.61 23.76
C THR A 70 4.14 5.95 22.87
N CYS A 71 3.91 6.53 21.70
CA CYS A 71 4.93 6.79 20.70
C CYS A 71 5.01 8.27 20.37
N ARG A 72 6.18 8.71 19.89
CA ARG A 72 6.36 10.06 19.34
C ARG A 72 5.93 10.08 17.87
N PRO A 73 5.18 11.08 17.39
CA PRO A 73 4.99 11.29 15.96
C PRO A 73 6.34 11.41 15.24
N ASP A 74 6.43 10.86 14.04
CA ASP A 74 7.63 11.03 13.20
C ASP A 74 7.77 12.50 12.81
N GLY A 75 8.89 13.14 13.22
CA GLY A 75 9.09 14.57 13.01
C GLY A 75 9.26 14.99 11.55
N LEU A 76 9.63 14.08 10.65
CA LEU A 76 9.82 14.38 9.23
C LEU A 76 8.57 14.10 8.40
N HIS A 77 7.80 13.08 8.78
CA HIS A 77 6.66 12.61 8.00
C HIS A 77 5.46 12.20 8.88
N PRO A 78 4.92 13.11 9.72
CA PRO A 78 3.97 12.75 10.78
C PRO A 78 2.66 12.18 10.24
N ALA A 79 2.08 12.82 9.23
CA ALA A 79 0.90 12.35 8.51
C ALA A 79 0.96 12.82 7.06
N ASP A 80 0.69 11.90 6.12
CA ASP A 80 0.57 12.27 4.72
C ASP A 80 -0.35 11.31 3.97
N GLN A 81 -0.96 11.80 2.89
CA GLN A 81 -1.62 10.96 1.93
C GLN A 81 -0.58 10.28 1.05
N VAL A 82 -0.70 8.96 0.91
CA VAL A 82 0.17 8.14 0.07
C VAL A 82 -0.66 7.56 -1.04
N ASN A 83 -0.25 7.82 -2.27
CA ASN A 83 -0.86 7.27 -3.46
C ASN A 83 0.11 6.30 -4.13
N SER A 84 -0.41 5.23 -4.72
CA SER A 84 0.42 4.23 -5.39
C SER A 84 -0.33 3.59 -6.54
N LEU A 85 0.30 3.56 -7.72
CA LEU A 85 -0.14 2.79 -8.88
C LEU A 85 0.68 1.50 -8.95
N TYR A 86 0.04 0.35 -8.77
CA TYR A 86 0.70 -0.96 -8.85
C TYR A 86 0.74 -1.47 -10.29
N PHE A 87 1.83 -2.16 -10.61
CA PHE A 87 2.05 -2.81 -11.89
C PHE A 87 2.21 -4.31 -11.70
N ASP A 88 1.72 -5.07 -12.67
CA ASP A 88 1.85 -6.52 -12.76
C ASP A 88 1.88 -6.93 -14.24
N THR A 89 2.04 -8.21 -14.53
CA THR A 89 1.79 -8.74 -15.88
C THR A 89 0.29 -8.78 -16.16
N ILE A 90 -0.08 -8.91 -17.44
CA ILE A 90 -1.49 -9.04 -17.85
C ILE A 90 -2.17 -10.26 -17.19
N ASP A 91 -1.38 -11.30 -16.91
CA ASP A 91 -1.81 -12.53 -16.25
C ASP A 91 -1.80 -12.41 -14.72
N LEU A 92 -1.45 -11.25 -14.17
CA LEU A 92 -1.39 -10.98 -12.73
C LEU A 92 -0.45 -11.96 -11.99
N ASP A 93 0.74 -12.21 -12.54
CA ASP A 93 1.67 -13.21 -11.99
C ASP A 93 2.10 -12.91 -10.55
N GLU A 94 2.38 -11.64 -10.21
CA GLU A 94 2.80 -11.28 -8.85
C GLU A 94 1.64 -11.34 -7.85
N TYR A 95 0.42 -11.07 -8.29
CA TYR A 95 -0.79 -11.34 -7.49
C TYR A 95 -0.94 -12.84 -7.23
N ARG A 96 -0.92 -13.69 -8.27
CA ARG A 96 -1.06 -15.15 -8.14
C ARG A 96 0.02 -15.75 -7.24
N ARG A 97 1.28 -15.31 -7.37
CA ARG A 97 2.37 -15.70 -6.45
C ARG A 97 2.08 -15.28 -5.01
N SER A 98 1.58 -14.07 -4.80
CA SER A 98 1.25 -13.60 -3.46
C SER A 98 0.08 -14.38 -2.83
N ASP A 99 -0.91 -14.76 -3.63
CA ASP A 99 -2.06 -15.55 -3.21
C ASP A 99 -1.67 -17.01 -2.89
N ALA A 100 -0.85 -17.63 -3.75
CA ALA A 100 -0.25 -18.95 -3.53
C ALA A 100 0.73 -19.00 -2.32
N GLY A 101 0.94 -17.87 -1.64
CA GLY A 101 1.80 -17.80 -0.46
C GLY A 101 3.29 -17.88 -0.77
N ASP A 102 3.70 -17.60 -2.03
CA ASP A 102 5.10 -17.66 -2.43
C ASP A 102 5.97 -16.74 -1.56
N SER A 103 7.09 -17.30 -1.12
CA SER A 103 8.10 -16.63 -0.34
C SER A 103 8.92 -15.66 -1.18
N ALA A 104 9.02 -15.89 -2.49
CA ALA A 104 9.69 -15.05 -3.46
C ALA A 104 8.66 -14.22 -4.25
N LYS A 105 8.60 -12.92 -3.97
CA LYS A 105 7.70 -12.01 -4.70
C LYS A 105 8.28 -10.63 -4.90
N ASP A 106 7.83 -9.98 -5.96
CA ASP A 106 8.20 -8.64 -6.33
C ASP A 106 6.95 -7.76 -6.34
N LYS A 107 7.08 -6.51 -5.89
CA LYS A 107 6.00 -5.52 -5.92
C LYS A 107 6.50 -4.29 -6.63
N ILE A 108 5.94 -4.03 -7.81
CA ILE A 108 6.29 -2.90 -8.66
C ILE A 108 5.20 -1.84 -8.52
N ARG A 109 5.60 -0.60 -8.25
CA ARG A 109 4.65 0.51 -8.15
C ARG A 109 5.29 1.85 -8.45
N ILE A 110 4.48 2.80 -8.87
CA ILE A 110 4.83 4.22 -8.85
C ILE A 110 4.09 4.85 -7.67
N ARG A 111 4.82 5.51 -6.78
CA ARG A 111 4.30 6.15 -5.57
C ARG A 111 4.44 7.66 -5.67
N TRP A 112 3.47 8.39 -5.11
CA TRP A 112 3.57 9.83 -4.88
C TRP A 112 2.90 10.20 -3.56
N TYR A 113 3.19 11.40 -3.08
CA TYR A 113 2.72 11.93 -1.80
C TYR A 113 1.88 13.18 -2.02
N GLY A 114 1.02 13.49 -1.05
CA GLY A 114 0.11 14.63 -1.12
C GLY A 114 -1.31 14.27 -1.54
N ARG A 115 -2.20 15.26 -1.38
CA ARG A 115 -3.64 15.12 -1.64
C ARG A 115 -4.03 15.31 -3.10
N ASP A 116 -3.21 16.04 -3.84
CA ASP A 116 -3.50 16.39 -5.22
C ASP A 116 -2.37 15.88 -6.13
N PRO A 117 -2.69 15.06 -7.15
CA PRO A 117 -3.99 14.43 -7.43
C PRO A 117 -4.19 13.12 -6.64
N ASP A 118 -5.37 12.99 -6.01
CA ASP A 118 -5.85 11.73 -5.43
C ASP A 118 -6.59 10.92 -6.49
N PRO A 119 -6.10 9.73 -6.85
CA PRO A 119 -6.69 8.95 -7.93
C PRO A 119 -8.06 8.36 -7.58
N ASN A 120 -8.44 8.35 -6.31
CA ASN A 120 -9.69 7.75 -5.84
C ASN A 120 -10.77 8.78 -5.50
N LEU A 121 -10.47 10.09 -5.51
CA LEU A 121 -11.50 11.11 -5.35
C LEU A 121 -12.28 11.22 -6.67
N ARG A 122 -13.57 10.95 -6.61
CA ARG A 122 -14.47 11.34 -7.69
C ARG A 122 -14.50 12.87 -7.70
N THR A 123 -14.10 13.48 -8.82
CA THR A 123 -14.33 14.90 -9.10
C THR A 123 -15.81 15.24 -9.32
N ASP A 124 -16.72 14.38 -8.86
CA ASP A 124 -18.15 14.56 -8.96
C ASP A 124 -18.51 15.75 -8.07
N VAL A 125 -18.79 16.86 -8.73
CA VAL A 125 -19.08 18.19 -8.19
C VAL A 125 -20.21 18.09 -7.15
N GLY A 126 -19.90 18.13 -5.84
CA GLY A 126 -20.92 18.41 -4.82
C GLY A 126 -20.76 17.80 -3.42
N ALA A 127 -19.94 16.76 -3.21
CA ALA A 127 -19.81 16.16 -1.87
C ALA A 127 -18.73 16.87 -1.03
N ALA A 128 -19.13 17.52 0.06
CA ALA A 128 -18.20 18.13 1.00
C ALA A 128 -17.31 17.05 1.66
N PRO A 129 -15.99 17.26 1.77
CA PRO A 129 -15.11 16.26 2.36
C PRO A 129 -15.36 16.13 3.88
N ASP A 130 -15.68 14.92 4.34
CA ASP A 130 -15.81 14.58 5.77
C ASP A 130 -14.46 14.69 6.49
N HIS A 131 -14.34 15.79 7.24
CA HIS A 131 -13.18 16.23 7.98
C HIS A 131 -13.19 15.59 9.37
N TRP A 132 -12.65 14.38 9.48
CA TRP A 132 -12.37 13.78 10.78
C TRP A 132 -11.09 14.38 11.38
N GLY A 133 -11.26 15.37 12.26
CA GLY A 133 -10.37 15.64 13.40
C GLY A 133 -9.03 16.34 13.12
N ALA A 134 -8.90 17.52 13.75
CA ALA A 134 -7.73 18.40 13.89
C ALA A 134 -7.54 19.44 12.77
N ALA A 135 -8.02 20.66 13.06
CA ALA A 135 -7.74 21.85 12.29
C ALA A 135 -6.23 22.15 12.35
N PRO A 136 -5.48 22.10 11.23
CA PRO A 136 -4.32 22.97 11.13
C PRO A 136 -4.86 24.41 11.16
N THR A 137 -4.25 25.26 12.00
CA THR A 137 -4.51 26.69 12.11
C THR A 137 -4.61 27.28 10.70
N ARG A 138 -5.84 27.48 10.21
CA ARG A 138 -6.08 28.10 8.91
C ARG A 138 -5.79 29.58 9.06
N VAL A 139 -4.73 30.04 8.40
CA VAL A 139 -4.61 31.46 8.06
C VAL A 139 -5.85 31.80 7.21
N PRO A 140 -6.60 32.88 7.52
CA PRO A 140 -7.80 33.24 6.78
C PRO A 140 -7.42 33.71 5.37
N LEU A 141 -7.40 32.79 4.41
CA LEU A 141 -7.43 33.13 3.00
C LEU A 141 -8.88 33.30 2.57
N GLY A 142 -9.18 34.49 2.04
CA GLY A 142 -10.50 34.88 1.56
C GLY A 142 -11.12 33.82 0.64
N ARG A 143 -12.40 33.57 0.85
CA ARG A 143 -13.22 32.62 0.10
C ARG A 143 -13.37 33.14 -1.34
N VAL A 144 -12.55 32.64 -2.26
CA VAL A 144 -12.77 32.85 -3.70
C VAL A 144 -13.84 31.85 -4.17
N PRO A 145 -14.86 32.25 -4.94
CA PRO A 145 -15.84 31.32 -5.50
C PRO A 145 -15.14 30.30 -6.40
N LEU A 146 -15.33 29.01 -6.12
CA LEU A 146 -14.91 27.92 -7.00
C LEU A 146 -15.84 27.88 -8.22
N GLY A 147 -15.60 28.79 -9.17
CA GLY A 147 -16.12 28.68 -10.52
C GLY A 147 -15.59 27.40 -11.16
N ARG A 148 -16.47 26.67 -11.85
CA ARG A 148 -16.13 25.48 -12.64
C ARG A 148 -15.23 25.92 -13.80
N VAL A 149 -13.92 25.98 -13.56
CA VAL A 149 -12.95 26.30 -14.62
C VAL A 149 -12.99 25.15 -15.61
N SER A 150 -13.51 25.40 -16.82
CA SER A 150 -13.44 24.44 -17.92
C SER A 150 -11.97 24.12 -18.19
N LEU A 151 -11.61 22.83 -18.26
CA LEU A 151 -10.25 22.40 -18.59
C LEU A 151 -9.76 22.99 -19.92
N GLU A 152 -10.69 23.34 -20.80
CA GLU A 152 -10.41 24.00 -22.09
C GLU A 152 -9.99 25.47 -21.93
N ALA A 153 -10.39 26.15 -20.85
CA ALA A 153 -10.01 27.55 -20.59
C ALA A 153 -8.62 27.69 -19.94
N LEU A 154 -8.06 26.61 -19.38
CA LEU A 154 -6.67 26.54 -18.89
C LEU A 154 -5.67 26.17 -20.00
N SER A 155 -6.15 25.84 -21.20
CA SER A 155 -5.34 25.75 -22.43
C SER A 155 -5.04 27.13 -23.05
N ALA A 156 -5.13 28.21 -22.27
CA ALA A 156 -4.55 29.49 -22.65
C ALA A 156 -3.02 29.31 -22.80
N GLU A 157 -2.61 29.28 -24.07
CA GLU A 157 -1.27 29.11 -24.65
C GLU A 157 -0.08 29.09 -23.67
N GLY A 158 0.49 27.89 -23.45
CA GLY A 158 1.92 27.72 -23.20
C GLY A 158 2.41 27.62 -21.75
N ALA A 159 1.55 27.71 -20.72
CA ALA A 159 2.01 27.47 -19.36
C ALA A 159 2.39 25.99 -19.15
N PRO A 160 3.61 25.65 -18.70
CA PRO A 160 4.00 24.27 -18.45
C PRO A 160 3.14 23.68 -17.32
N PHE A 161 2.67 22.44 -17.50
CA PHE A 161 1.93 21.74 -16.45
C PHE A 161 2.77 21.63 -15.17
N PRO A 162 2.17 21.78 -13.97
CA PRO A 162 2.87 21.50 -12.72
C PRO A 162 3.46 20.09 -12.74
N VAL A 163 4.71 19.95 -12.30
CA VAL A 163 5.37 18.65 -12.17
C VAL A 163 5.22 18.11 -10.75
N VAL A 164 5.07 16.79 -10.62
CA VAL A 164 4.94 16.09 -9.34
C VAL A 164 6.08 15.08 -9.21
N ALA A 165 6.75 15.09 -8.06
CA ALA A 165 7.75 14.09 -7.73
C ALA A 165 7.09 12.74 -7.45
N VAL A 166 7.56 11.71 -8.15
CA VAL A 166 7.10 10.32 -7.99
C VAL A 166 8.29 9.39 -7.78
N TRP A 167 8.04 8.22 -7.22
CA TRP A 167 9.05 7.18 -7.01
C TRP A 167 8.62 5.92 -7.72
N LEU A 168 9.40 5.49 -8.71
CA LEU A 168 9.28 4.14 -9.28
C LEU A 168 9.99 3.17 -8.34
N GLU A 169 9.22 2.31 -7.67
CA GLU A 169 9.69 1.41 -6.62
C GLU A 169 9.56 -0.06 -7.01
N ARG A 170 10.56 -0.85 -6.62
CA ARG A 170 10.51 -2.31 -6.55
C ARG A 170 10.71 -2.73 -5.08
N LYS A 171 9.77 -3.48 -4.52
CA LYS A 171 9.96 -4.20 -3.24
C LYS A 171 10.07 -5.68 -3.53
N THR A 172 11.23 -6.26 -3.25
CA THR A 172 11.46 -7.69 -3.39
C THR A 172 11.36 -8.33 -2.01
N ARG A 173 10.74 -9.50 -1.93
CA ARG A 173 10.74 -10.35 -0.75
C ARG A 173 11.27 -11.73 -1.14
N ARG A 174 12.17 -12.29 -0.33
CA ARG A 174 12.70 -13.65 -0.44
C ARG A 174 12.70 -14.22 0.98
N GLY A 175 11.69 -15.05 1.29
CA GLY A 175 11.46 -15.53 2.66
C GLY A 175 11.07 -14.38 3.60
N PHE A 176 11.87 -14.17 4.65
CA PHE A 176 11.71 -13.06 5.60
C PHE A 176 12.49 -11.80 5.21
N VAL A 177 13.44 -11.93 4.28
CA VAL A 177 14.25 -10.80 3.82
C VAL A 177 13.46 -10.01 2.78
N SER A 178 13.47 -8.68 2.92
CA SER A 178 12.91 -7.78 1.92
C SER A 178 13.88 -6.65 1.59
N THR A 179 14.04 -6.39 0.29
CA THR A 179 14.79 -5.25 -0.24
C THR A 179 13.83 -4.28 -0.90
N LYS A 180 14.23 -3.00 -0.96
CA LYS A 180 13.46 -1.96 -1.62
C LYS A 180 14.40 -1.07 -2.43
N GLN A 181 14.17 -1.01 -3.74
CA GLN A 181 14.84 -0.09 -4.64
C GLN A 181 13.83 0.96 -5.11
N ARG A 182 14.30 2.19 -5.34
CA ARG A 182 13.46 3.28 -5.83
C ARG A 182 14.27 4.24 -6.69
N ARG A 183 13.63 4.78 -7.73
CA ARG A 183 14.17 5.85 -8.58
C ARG A 183 13.21 7.05 -8.52
N PRO A 184 13.68 8.25 -8.12
CA PRO A 184 12.86 9.46 -8.18
C PRO A 184 12.69 9.87 -9.65
N LEU A 185 11.49 10.37 -9.98
CA LEU A 185 11.13 10.88 -11.30
C LEU A 185 10.22 12.11 -11.11
N GLU A 186 10.19 12.99 -12.10
CA GLU A 186 9.23 14.07 -12.19
C GLU A 186 8.27 13.78 -13.33
N VAL A 187 6.98 13.97 -13.10
CA VAL A 187 5.94 13.74 -14.12
C VAL A 187 4.95 14.91 -14.13
N PRO A 188 4.36 15.25 -15.29
CA PRO A 188 3.27 16.21 -15.34
C PRO A 188 2.11 15.77 -14.43
N SER A 189 1.55 16.68 -13.64
CA SER A 189 0.41 16.38 -12.76
C SER A 189 -0.78 15.74 -13.49
N PRO A 190 -1.12 16.09 -14.77
CA PRO A 190 -2.21 15.41 -15.47
C PRO A 190 -1.97 13.91 -15.68
N SER A 191 -0.71 13.45 -15.71
CA SER A 191 -0.38 12.02 -15.84
C SER A 191 -0.83 11.19 -14.64
N LEU A 192 -1.15 11.83 -13.52
CA LEU A 192 -1.64 11.18 -12.31
C LEU A 192 -3.18 11.20 -12.19
N GLU A 193 -3.88 11.83 -13.14
CA GLU A 193 -5.35 11.77 -13.23
C GLU A 193 -5.81 10.32 -13.44
N PHE A 194 -6.87 9.91 -12.74
CA PHE A 194 -7.39 8.54 -12.82
C PHE A 194 -7.65 8.08 -14.26
N ALA A 195 -8.22 8.96 -15.10
CA ALA A 195 -8.51 8.68 -16.50
C ALA A 195 -7.27 8.34 -17.34
N ARG A 196 -6.08 8.74 -16.90
CA ARG A 196 -4.81 8.47 -17.59
C ARG A 196 -4.01 7.32 -16.99
N LEU A 197 -4.30 6.92 -15.74
CA LEU A 197 -3.53 5.89 -15.04
C LEU A 197 -3.48 4.54 -15.76
N GLY A 198 -4.53 4.16 -16.50
CA GLY A 198 -4.56 2.93 -17.30
C GLY A 198 -3.51 2.89 -18.42
N ARG A 199 -3.02 4.05 -18.88
CA ARG A 199 -1.92 4.16 -19.85
C ARG A 199 -0.54 4.07 -19.19
N GLY A 200 -0.48 4.19 -17.87
CA GLY A 200 0.74 4.31 -17.08
C GLY A 200 1.16 5.76 -16.87
N ILE A 201 1.86 6.01 -15.75
CA ILE A 201 2.37 7.34 -15.38
C ILE A 201 3.65 7.69 -16.16
N VAL A 202 4.41 6.68 -16.59
CA VAL A 202 5.68 6.82 -17.32
C VAL A 202 5.67 5.97 -18.59
N PRO A 203 6.51 6.28 -19.60
CA PRO A 203 6.65 5.44 -20.78
C PRO A 203 7.01 3.99 -20.44
N PRO A 204 6.43 2.98 -21.12
CA PRO A 204 6.73 1.57 -20.85
C PRO A 204 8.23 1.22 -20.96
N THR A 205 8.96 1.87 -21.88
CA THR A 205 10.41 1.68 -22.05
C THR A 205 11.21 2.13 -20.82
N LEU A 206 10.81 3.24 -20.19
CA LEU A 206 11.43 3.73 -18.95
C LEU A 206 11.13 2.80 -17.76
N LEU A 207 9.90 2.27 -17.69
CA LEU A 207 9.51 1.30 -16.67
C LEU A 207 10.34 0.01 -16.78
N VAL A 208 10.42 -0.57 -17.98
CA VAL A 208 11.15 -1.83 -18.23
C VAL A 208 12.66 -1.65 -17.99
N SER A 209 13.27 -0.59 -18.52
CA SER A 209 14.70 -0.32 -18.29
C SER A 209 15.02 -0.13 -16.81
N THR A 210 14.20 0.64 -16.08
CA THR A 210 14.42 0.83 -14.63
C THR A 210 14.22 -0.48 -13.85
N MET A 211 13.29 -1.35 -14.25
CA MET A 211 13.16 -2.67 -13.62
C MET A 211 14.37 -3.56 -13.91
N ALA A 212 14.91 -3.51 -15.13
CA ALA A 212 16.14 -4.21 -15.49
C ALA A 212 17.35 -3.70 -14.67
N ASP A 213 17.47 -2.38 -14.48
CA ASP A 213 18.48 -1.76 -13.61
C ASP A 213 18.34 -2.22 -12.15
N PHE A 214 17.11 -2.49 -11.71
CA PHE A 214 16.86 -3.09 -10.40
C PHE A 214 17.14 -4.59 -10.36
N GLY A 215 17.44 -5.24 -11.48
CA GLY A 215 17.66 -6.68 -11.61
C GLY A 215 16.36 -7.49 -11.68
N LEU A 216 15.30 -6.92 -12.26
CA LEU A 216 14.04 -7.60 -12.55
C LEU A 216 13.82 -7.67 -14.06
N PHE A 217 13.83 -8.89 -14.60
CA PHE A 217 13.52 -9.16 -16.00
C PHE A 217 12.15 -9.82 -16.07
N VAL A 218 11.12 -9.02 -16.34
CA VAL A 218 9.73 -9.50 -16.42
C VAL A 218 9.53 -10.23 -17.75
N ARG A 219 8.91 -11.41 -17.72
CA ARG A 219 8.41 -12.07 -18.91
C ARG A 219 7.04 -11.48 -19.25
N GLY A 220 6.93 -10.87 -20.42
CA GLY A 220 5.69 -10.21 -20.85
C GLY A 220 5.63 -8.72 -20.52
N ARG A 221 4.48 -8.11 -20.84
CA ARG A 221 4.26 -6.66 -20.68
C ARG A 221 3.76 -6.35 -19.28
N MET A 222 4.45 -5.45 -18.59
CA MET A 222 3.91 -4.84 -17.37
C MET A 222 2.82 -3.84 -17.72
N CYS A 223 1.69 -3.91 -17.01
CA CYS A 223 0.59 -2.96 -17.13
C CYS A 223 0.20 -2.38 -15.77
N PRO A 224 -0.34 -1.15 -15.73
CA PRO A 224 -0.99 -0.62 -14.55
C PRO A 224 -2.20 -1.48 -14.16
N VAL A 225 -2.27 -1.87 -12.89
CA VAL A 225 -3.34 -2.76 -12.40
C VAL A 225 -4.33 -2.02 -11.54
N ILE A 226 -3.85 -1.42 -10.44
CA ILE A 226 -4.70 -0.83 -9.41
C ILE A 226 -4.04 0.39 -8.79
N ALA A 227 -4.84 1.46 -8.62
CA ALA A 227 -4.46 2.65 -7.88
C ALA A 227 -4.95 2.53 -6.43
N ILE A 228 -4.08 2.78 -5.46
CA ILE A 228 -4.39 2.73 -4.03
C ILE A 228 -3.97 4.03 -3.37
N SER A 229 -4.89 4.68 -2.64
CA SER A 229 -4.61 5.85 -1.81
C SER A 229 -4.98 5.59 -0.35
N TYR A 230 -4.21 6.15 0.58
CA TYR A 230 -4.46 6.01 2.01
C TYR A 230 -3.77 7.12 2.81
N TRP A 231 -4.25 7.33 4.03
CA TRP A 231 -3.64 8.22 5.01
C TRP A 231 -2.67 7.44 5.87
N ARG A 232 -1.42 7.89 5.95
CA ARG A 232 -0.39 7.24 6.77
C ARG A 232 0.07 8.14 7.89
N TYR A 233 -0.21 7.72 9.12
CA TYR A 233 0.35 8.28 10.35
C TYR A 233 1.60 7.50 10.72
N ARG A 234 2.68 8.18 11.13
CA ARG A 234 3.95 7.55 11.49
C ARG A 234 4.34 7.90 12.91
N PHE A 235 4.83 6.91 13.62
CA PHE A 235 5.26 7.01 15.00
C PHE A 235 6.58 6.28 15.23
N VAL A 236 7.31 6.71 16.25
CA VAL A 236 8.51 6.06 16.77
C VAL A 236 8.34 5.81 18.26
N GLU A 237 8.46 4.55 18.68
CA GLU A 237 8.46 4.19 20.09
C GLU A 237 9.81 4.64 20.70
N PRO A 238 9.79 5.50 21.74
CA PRO A 238 10.97 6.25 22.16
C PRO A 238 12.08 5.39 22.79
N PHE A 239 11.76 4.25 23.43
CA PHE A 239 12.76 3.47 24.15
C PHE A 239 13.50 2.46 23.26
N THR A 240 12.77 1.76 22.39
CA THR A 240 13.29 0.70 21.54
C THR A 240 13.57 1.17 20.11
N GLY A 241 13.07 2.35 19.72
CA GLY A 241 13.20 2.88 18.37
C GLY A 241 12.36 2.13 17.32
N PHE A 242 11.40 1.31 17.76
CA PHE A 242 10.45 0.67 16.84
C PHE A 242 9.72 1.74 16.04
N ARG A 243 9.51 1.45 14.75
CA ARG A 243 8.77 2.34 13.84
C ARG A 243 7.39 1.77 13.61
N ILE A 244 6.37 2.59 13.84
CA ILE A 244 4.97 2.21 13.70
C ILE A 244 4.35 3.10 12.63
N SER A 245 3.52 2.53 11.76
CA SER A 245 2.64 3.32 10.91
C SER A 245 1.23 2.81 10.96
N LEU A 246 0.26 3.72 11.01
CA LEU A 246 -1.16 3.43 10.88
C LEU A 246 -1.63 3.94 9.52
N ASP A 247 -2.09 3.02 8.68
CA ASP A 247 -2.65 3.31 7.37
C ASP A 247 -4.17 3.24 7.45
N SER A 248 -4.86 4.37 7.28
CA SER A 248 -6.33 4.46 7.30
C SER A 248 -6.89 4.96 5.97
N ARG A 249 -8.22 4.87 5.81
CA ARG A 249 -8.94 5.28 4.59
C ARG A 249 -8.30 4.69 3.33
N VAL A 250 -8.00 3.39 3.38
CA VAL A 250 -7.34 2.69 2.28
C VAL A 250 -8.35 2.49 1.16
N ARG A 251 -8.26 3.32 0.13
CA ARG A 251 -9.13 3.29 -1.04
C ARG A 251 -8.41 2.71 -2.24
N SER A 252 -9.16 2.03 -3.09
CA SER A 252 -8.62 1.38 -4.27
C SER A 252 -9.53 1.49 -5.48
N SER A 253 -8.93 1.66 -6.65
CA SER A 253 -9.62 1.68 -7.94
C SER A 253 -8.81 0.89 -8.95
N VAL A 254 -9.43 -0.10 -9.58
CA VAL A 254 -8.79 -0.87 -10.67
C VAL A 254 -8.67 0.04 -11.90
N VAL A 255 -7.49 0.04 -12.50
CA VAL A 255 -7.21 0.81 -13.73
C VAL A 255 -6.98 -0.09 -14.94
N MET A 256 -6.77 -1.39 -14.71
CA MET A 256 -6.61 -2.38 -15.78
C MET A 256 -7.93 -2.55 -16.55
N PRO A 257 -7.94 -2.38 -17.88
CA PRO A 257 -9.13 -2.60 -18.69
C PRO A 257 -9.67 -4.01 -18.53
N GLY A 258 -11.00 -4.15 -18.44
CA GLY A 258 -11.67 -5.45 -18.32
C GLY A 258 -11.67 -6.05 -16.91
N PHE A 259 -11.09 -5.37 -15.91
CA PHE A 259 -11.07 -5.83 -14.52
C PHE A 259 -11.81 -4.85 -13.58
N GLY A 260 -12.30 -5.33 -12.44
CA GLY A 260 -12.88 -4.49 -11.37
C GLY A 260 -14.22 -3.81 -11.69
N ARG A 261 -14.94 -4.24 -12.73
CA ARG A 261 -16.32 -3.79 -13.07
C ARG A 261 -16.49 -2.26 -13.21
N GLY A 262 -15.40 -1.52 -13.43
CA GLY A 262 -15.40 -0.06 -13.48
C GLY A 262 -15.58 0.64 -12.12
N GLU A 263 -15.56 -0.10 -11.02
CA GLU A 263 -15.72 0.43 -9.68
C GLU A 263 -14.52 1.29 -9.26
N ARG A 264 -14.81 2.37 -8.52
CA ARG A 264 -13.80 3.33 -8.08
C ARG A 264 -13.95 3.61 -6.59
N GLY A 265 -12.81 3.88 -5.96
CA GLY A 265 -12.73 4.36 -4.59
C GLY A 265 -13.24 3.35 -3.57
N LEU A 266 -13.14 2.04 -3.85
CA LEU A 266 -13.53 1.01 -2.90
C LEU A 266 -12.66 1.13 -1.65
N GLU A 267 -13.30 1.46 -0.54
CA GLU A 267 -12.64 1.74 0.74
C GLU A 267 -12.64 0.52 1.65
N LEU A 268 -11.47 0.24 2.21
CA LEU A 268 -11.33 -0.66 3.35
C LEU A 268 -11.83 0.07 4.60
N PRO A 269 -12.87 -0.42 5.29
CA PRO A 269 -13.49 0.28 6.42
C PRO A 269 -12.57 0.37 7.65
N GLY A 270 -11.57 -0.50 7.74
CA GLY A 270 -10.61 -0.54 8.85
C GLY A 270 -9.31 0.24 8.61
N ALA A 271 -8.35 0.03 9.51
CA ALA A 271 -6.98 0.53 9.37
C ALA A 271 -5.96 -0.60 9.45
N VAL A 272 -4.74 -0.32 9.02
CA VAL A 272 -3.63 -1.28 9.06
C VAL A 272 -2.49 -0.67 9.86
N VAL A 273 -2.16 -1.26 11.00
CA VAL A 273 -0.97 -0.93 11.76
C VAL A 273 0.18 -1.80 11.28
N GLU A 274 1.31 -1.17 10.96
CA GLU A 274 2.55 -1.82 10.54
C GLU A 274 3.63 -1.47 11.57
N VAL A 275 4.18 -2.48 12.25
CA VAL A 275 5.24 -2.34 13.26
C VAL A 275 6.54 -2.90 12.72
N LYS A 276 7.61 -2.11 12.78
CA LYS A 276 8.95 -2.46 12.30
C LYS A 276 9.98 -2.31 13.40
N GLY A 277 10.69 -3.39 13.68
CA GLY A 277 11.72 -3.43 14.70
C GLY A 277 12.78 -4.48 14.42
N PRO A 278 13.83 -4.55 15.26
CA PRO A 278 14.88 -5.56 15.17
C PRO A 278 14.43 -6.97 15.61
N VAL A 279 13.30 -7.09 16.32
CA VAL A 279 12.79 -8.37 16.83
C VAL A 279 11.28 -8.50 16.58
N PHE A 280 10.76 -9.72 16.66
CA PHE A 280 9.33 -10.01 16.48
C PHE A 280 8.50 -9.66 17.72
N ALA A 281 9.05 -9.69 18.93
CA ALA A 281 8.31 -9.27 20.11
C ALA A 281 7.97 -7.76 20.04
N LEU A 282 6.72 -7.40 20.34
CA LEU A 282 6.34 -6.00 20.49
C LEU A 282 6.93 -5.45 21.80
N PRO A 283 7.37 -4.17 21.82
CA PRO A 283 7.68 -3.47 23.06
C PRO A 283 6.49 -3.51 24.02
N ALA A 284 6.74 -3.64 25.33
CA ALA A 284 5.68 -3.75 26.34
C ALA A 284 4.59 -2.65 26.24
N PRO A 285 4.91 -1.37 25.98
CA PRO A 285 3.89 -0.33 25.79
C PRO A 285 2.95 -0.56 24.60
N LEU A 286 3.37 -1.36 23.63
CA LEU A 286 2.59 -1.73 22.43
C LEU A 286 1.88 -3.08 22.58
N GLY A 287 2.03 -3.77 23.72
CA GLY A 287 1.33 -5.02 24.03
C GLY A 287 -0.18 -4.97 23.75
N PRO A 288 -0.91 -3.91 24.17
CA PRO A 288 -2.35 -3.80 23.90
C PRO A 288 -2.75 -3.82 22.42
N LEU A 289 -1.82 -3.59 21.47
CA LEU A 289 -2.13 -3.75 20.04
C LEU A 289 -2.50 -5.20 19.69
N LEU A 290 -2.01 -6.20 20.45
CA LEU A 290 -2.36 -7.60 20.25
C LEU A 290 -3.82 -7.89 20.60
N ASP A 291 -4.38 -7.17 21.58
CA ASP A 291 -5.77 -7.34 22.01
C ASP A 291 -6.74 -6.55 21.12
N ILE A 292 -6.26 -5.40 20.60
CA ILE A 292 -7.06 -4.48 19.77
C ILE A 292 -7.13 -4.98 18.31
N GLY A 293 -6.03 -5.48 17.76
CA GLY A 293 -5.96 -5.93 16.37
C GLY A 293 -6.25 -7.42 16.24
N SER A 294 -6.84 -7.82 15.11
CA SER A 294 -6.82 -9.24 14.74
C SER A 294 -5.38 -9.60 14.33
N SER A 295 -4.83 -10.65 14.93
CA SER A 295 -3.47 -11.12 14.63
C SER A 295 -3.36 -11.45 13.15
N TRP A 296 -2.51 -10.77 12.36
CA TRP A 296 -2.33 -11.15 10.95
C TRP A 296 -0.97 -10.81 10.34
N THR A 297 -0.11 -11.82 10.18
CA THR A 297 1.21 -11.71 9.56
C THR A 297 1.18 -11.88 8.03
N ARG A 298 0.32 -11.17 7.27
CA ARG A 298 0.41 -11.21 5.77
C ARG A 298 -0.31 -10.13 4.96
N TYR A 299 -0.87 -9.09 5.58
CA TYR A 299 -1.66 -8.10 4.85
C TYR A 299 -0.88 -7.40 3.72
N SER A 300 -1.47 -7.39 2.52
CA SER A 300 -0.94 -6.77 1.30
C SER A 300 -2.02 -5.90 0.67
N LYS A 301 -1.86 -4.58 0.74
CA LYS A 301 -2.80 -3.61 0.11
C LYS A 301 -3.14 -3.99 -1.33
N TYR A 302 -2.13 -4.38 -2.12
CA TYR A 302 -2.32 -4.80 -3.51
C TYR A 302 -3.26 -6.01 -3.65
N ALA A 303 -2.94 -7.11 -2.97
CA ALA A 303 -3.71 -8.35 -3.09
C ALA A 303 -5.11 -8.18 -2.48
N SER A 304 -5.20 -7.64 -1.27
CA SER A 304 -6.49 -7.43 -0.59
C SER A 304 -7.41 -6.48 -1.36
N SER A 305 -6.87 -5.44 -2.02
CA SER A 305 -7.69 -4.58 -2.88
C SER A 305 -8.15 -5.31 -4.14
N LEU A 306 -7.30 -6.12 -4.78
CA LEU A 306 -7.72 -6.93 -5.93
C LEU A 306 -8.80 -7.95 -5.55
N ASP A 307 -8.64 -8.66 -4.44
CA ASP A 307 -9.64 -9.59 -3.91
C ASP A 307 -10.99 -8.88 -3.70
N ALA A 308 -10.95 -7.68 -3.13
CA ALA A 308 -12.15 -6.89 -2.89
C ALA A 308 -12.87 -6.48 -4.19
N HIS A 309 -12.11 -6.12 -5.23
CA HIS A 309 -12.67 -5.79 -6.55
C HIS A 309 -13.14 -7.04 -7.33
N ALA A 310 -12.57 -8.20 -7.04
CA ALA A 310 -12.99 -9.48 -7.63
C ALA A 310 -14.25 -10.05 -6.95
N ALA A 311 -14.43 -9.80 -5.65
CA ALA A 311 -15.57 -10.25 -4.87
C ALA A 311 -16.93 -9.79 -5.44
N ASP A 312 -17.98 -10.55 -5.13
CA ASP A 312 -19.34 -10.23 -5.56
C ASP A 312 -19.86 -8.92 -4.94
N LEU A 313 -20.73 -8.25 -5.70
CA LEU A 313 -21.39 -7.03 -5.24
C LEU A 313 -22.20 -7.33 -3.98
N GLY A 314 -21.98 -6.56 -2.90
CA GLY A 314 -22.63 -6.76 -1.61
C GLY A 314 -22.04 -7.88 -0.75
N GLY A 315 -21.03 -8.62 -1.22
CA GLY A 315 -20.35 -9.64 -0.43
C GLY A 315 -19.55 -9.06 0.73
N VAL A 316 -19.59 -9.69 1.90
CA VAL A 316 -18.81 -9.26 3.09
C VAL A 316 -17.30 -9.29 2.79
N SER A 317 -16.83 -10.25 2.00
CA SER A 317 -15.42 -10.34 1.56
C SER A 317 -14.92 -9.09 0.83
N ARG A 318 -15.82 -8.26 0.31
CA ARG A 318 -15.47 -7.02 -0.38
C ARG A 318 -15.00 -5.90 0.55
N ALA A 319 -15.51 -5.89 1.77
CA ALA A 319 -15.18 -4.86 2.76
C ALA A 319 -14.13 -5.34 3.77
N TRP A 320 -13.74 -6.62 3.74
CA TRP A 320 -12.90 -7.20 4.77
C TRP A 320 -11.69 -7.91 4.16
N PRO A 321 -10.47 -7.73 4.70
CA PRO A 321 -9.34 -8.50 4.23
C PRO A 321 -9.61 -10.00 4.40
N SER A 322 -9.25 -10.79 3.39
CA SER A 322 -9.34 -12.25 3.41
C SER A 322 -8.80 -12.81 4.73
N GLY A 323 -9.59 -13.66 5.40
CA GLY A 323 -9.25 -14.25 6.71
C GLY A 323 -9.56 -13.39 7.94
N SER A 324 -10.18 -12.22 7.79
CA SER A 324 -10.57 -11.35 8.92
C SER A 324 -11.97 -11.61 9.48
N ILE A 325 -12.76 -12.47 8.84
CA ILE A 325 -14.05 -12.91 9.38
C ILE A 325 -13.74 -13.96 10.45
N ALA A 326 -13.32 -13.49 11.63
CA ALA A 326 -13.60 -14.24 12.83
C ALA A 326 -15.12 -14.33 12.90
N ARG A 327 -15.67 -15.56 12.83
CA ARG A 327 -17.03 -15.78 13.31
C ARG A 327 -16.99 -15.27 14.74
N ASP A 328 -17.67 -14.16 15.03
CA ASP A 328 -17.89 -13.75 16.41
C ASP A 328 -18.49 -14.99 17.09
N LEU A 329 -17.68 -15.66 17.91
CA LEU A 329 -18.13 -16.79 18.71
C LEU A 329 -19.19 -16.19 19.63
N GLY A 330 -20.43 -16.62 19.43
CA GLY A 330 -21.62 -15.92 19.89
C GLY A 330 -21.64 -15.70 21.40
N ILE A 331 -21.31 -14.47 21.83
CA ILE A 331 -21.55 -13.99 23.19
C ILE A 331 -22.88 -13.23 23.29
N HIS A 332 -23.60 -13.02 22.18
CA HIS A 332 -24.94 -12.42 22.19
C HIS A 332 -25.96 -13.25 21.40
N SER A 333 -26.23 -14.45 21.89
CA SER A 333 -27.54 -15.07 21.78
C SER A 333 -27.89 -15.67 23.13
N ARG A 334 -28.15 -14.81 24.12
CA ARG A 334 -29.10 -15.17 25.17
C ARG A 334 -30.46 -15.28 24.48
N VAL A 335 -30.72 -16.43 23.90
CA VAL A 335 -32.08 -16.93 23.79
C VAL A 335 -32.57 -16.96 25.24
N THR A 336 -33.60 -16.18 25.51
CA THR A 336 -34.45 -16.32 26.68
C THR A 336 -34.82 -17.79 26.80
N GLU A 337 -34.18 -18.51 27.72
CA GLU A 337 -34.72 -19.76 28.24
C GLU A 337 -36.07 -19.40 28.85
N GLN A 338 -37.15 -19.64 28.11
CA GLN A 338 -38.42 -19.93 28.71
C GLN A 338 -38.22 -21.17 29.57
N THR A 339 -38.22 -20.97 30.89
CA THR A 339 -38.33 -22.03 31.88
C THR A 339 -39.47 -22.97 31.50
N PRO A 340 -39.21 -24.24 31.15
CA PRO A 340 -40.27 -25.22 31.04
C PRO A 340 -40.78 -25.49 32.45
N VAL A 341 -42.09 -25.31 32.64
CA VAL A 341 -42.81 -25.80 33.81
C VAL A 341 -42.51 -27.30 33.95
N LEU A 342 -42.02 -27.72 35.12
CA LEU A 342 -41.79 -29.12 35.47
C LEU A 342 -43.06 -29.95 35.22
N GLY A 343 -43.08 -30.70 34.12
CA GLY A 343 -43.97 -31.83 33.91
C GLY A 343 -43.42 -33.05 34.64
N ARG A 344 -44.30 -33.74 35.36
CA ARG A 344 -44.03 -34.98 36.13
C ARG A 344 -43.18 -36.00 35.36
N LEU A 345 -42.20 -36.56 36.05
CA LEU A 345 -41.46 -37.76 35.62
C LEU A 345 -42.41 -38.97 35.52
N PRO A 346 -42.35 -39.78 34.45
CA PRO A 346 -42.98 -41.10 34.41
C PRO A 346 -42.11 -42.14 35.14
N GLU A 347 -42.80 -43.08 35.80
CA GLU A 347 -42.26 -44.21 36.57
C GLU A 347 -41.38 -45.16 35.72
N PRO A 348 -40.35 -45.78 36.33
CA PRO A 348 -39.43 -46.68 35.63
C PRO A 348 -40.07 -48.06 35.42
N GLY A 349 -40.42 -48.40 34.18
CA GLY A 349 -40.98 -49.74 33.91
C GLY A 349 -41.18 -50.20 32.47
N GLN A 350 -40.73 -49.48 31.43
CA GLN A 350 -40.89 -49.94 30.04
C GLN A 350 -39.74 -49.48 29.14
N ALA A 351 -38.64 -50.22 29.14
CA ALA A 351 -37.52 -50.00 28.21
C ALA A 351 -36.87 -51.32 27.79
N THR A 352 -37.64 -52.20 27.15
CA THR A 352 -37.13 -53.36 26.41
C THR A 352 -38.11 -53.72 25.30
N GLU A 353 -38.10 -52.97 24.17
CA GLU A 353 -38.59 -53.51 22.88
C GLU A 353 -38.36 -52.65 21.62
N ARG A 354 -37.51 -51.61 21.63
CA ARG A 354 -37.26 -50.80 20.42
C ARG A 354 -35.79 -50.59 20.10
N ALA A 355 -35.02 -51.67 20.08
CA ALA A 355 -33.62 -51.64 19.65
C ALA A 355 -33.28 -52.61 18.50
N LEU A 356 -34.27 -53.21 17.82
CA LEU A 356 -34.01 -54.21 16.76
C LEU A 356 -34.58 -53.90 15.37
N GLU A 357 -35.17 -52.71 15.12
CA GLU A 357 -35.76 -52.40 13.81
C GLU A 357 -34.97 -51.41 12.94
N THR A 358 -33.76 -51.00 13.33
CA THR A 358 -33.00 -49.97 12.58
C THR A 358 -31.63 -50.43 12.11
N LEU A 359 -31.50 -51.71 11.73
CA LEU A 359 -30.30 -52.26 11.06
C LEU A 359 -30.64 -53.16 9.86
N SER A 360 -31.67 -52.81 9.07
CA SER A 360 -31.97 -53.50 7.80
C SER A 360 -32.03 -52.56 6.58
N LYS A 361 -31.54 -51.33 6.69
CA LYS A 361 -31.39 -50.45 5.53
C LYS A 361 -30.11 -49.64 5.67
N TYR A 362 -28.97 -50.27 5.45
CA TYR A 362 -27.81 -49.77 4.71
C TYR A 362 -26.79 -50.90 4.54
#